data_AF-A0A846R850-F1
#
_entry.id   AF-A0A846R850-F1
#
_cell.length_a   1.000
_cell.length_b   1.000
_cell.length_c   1.000
_cell.angle_alpha   90.00
_cell.angle_beta   90.00
_cell.angle_gamma   90.00
#
_symmetry.space_group_name_H-M   'P 1'
#
loop_
_entity.id
_entity.type
_entity.pdbx_description
1 polymer ?
#
loop_
_entity_poly.entity_id
_entity_poly.type
_entity_poly.pdbx_seq_one_letter_code
_entity_poly.pdbx_strand_id
1 'polypeptide(L)'
;MKNILQILTFWILGIGIGFAQTELPFFEQSAFDFYAKEILKENPVKKRISIYKYYLDFQNNNSYLPDDNCLEKPIFQNQIMEVDRVTYGQDNIDSDKFEMDLSQLDKKQFKIRKNGRGSYPKLLLSYPMVSKKEPNRFFVNISESYDRLVNIYHVEMDDKGEVIDWCKTYHETIIIR
;
A
#
# COMPACT_ATOMS: atom_id res chain seq x y z
N MET A 1 -47.48 25.44 30.13
CA MET A 1 -46.96 25.09 28.79
C MET A 1 -45.60 25.76 28.50
N LYS A 2 -44.57 25.52 29.34
CA LYS A 2 -43.20 26.00 29.07
C LYS A 2 -42.15 24.88 29.10
N ASN A 3 -42.48 23.74 29.74
CA ASN A 3 -41.52 22.66 29.96
C ASN A 3 -41.52 21.59 28.86
N ILE A 4 -42.57 21.52 28.01
CA ILE A 4 -42.65 20.53 26.92
C ILE A 4 -41.80 20.98 25.72
N LEU A 5 -41.67 22.29 25.49
CA LEU A 5 -40.94 22.83 24.35
C LEU A 5 -39.41 22.70 24.51
N GLN A 6 -38.90 22.70 25.74
CA GLN A 6 -37.46 22.55 26.01
C GLN A 6 -36.96 21.10 25.89
N ILE A 7 -37.83 20.11 26.08
CA ILE A 7 -37.47 18.69 25.97
C ILE A 7 -37.36 18.28 24.49
N LEU A 8 -38.15 18.87 23.59
CA LEU A 8 -38.06 18.58 22.16
C LEU A 8 -36.77 19.11 21.52
N THR A 9 -36.23 20.25 21.99
CA THR A 9 -35.02 20.84 21.41
C THR A 9 -33.76 20.02 21.71
N PHE A 10 -33.74 19.28 22.83
CA PHE A 10 -32.61 18.40 23.18
C PHE A 10 -32.57 17.09 22.39
N TRP A 11 -33.70 16.64 21.85
CA TRP A 11 -33.76 15.41 21.06
C TRP A 11 -33.38 15.61 19.59
N ILE A 12 -33.56 16.82 19.04
CA ILE A 12 -33.22 17.12 17.64
C ILE A 12 -31.70 17.34 17.46
N LEU A 13 -30.99 17.75 18.51
CA LEU A 13 -29.53 17.92 18.49
C LEU A 13 -28.73 16.63 18.78
N GLY A 14 -29.40 15.56 19.22
CA GLY A 14 -28.76 14.30 19.62
C GLY A 14 -28.53 13.30 18.48
N ILE A 15 -29.06 13.56 17.29
CA ILE A 15 -28.81 12.75 16.09
C ILE A 15 -27.92 13.58 15.16
N GLY A 16 -26.75 13.96 15.67
CA GLY A 16 -25.62 14.20 14.80
C GLY A 16 -25.32 12.87 14.12
N ILE A 17 -25.85 12.68 12.92
CA ILE A 17 -25.39 11.65 12.00
C ILE A 17 -23.97 12.07 11.63
N GLY A 18 -23.02 11.79 12.53
CA GLY A 18 -21.62 11.73 12.20
C GLY A 18 -21.51 10.57 11.23
N PHE A 19 -21.55 10.88 9.94
CA PHE A 19 -20.95 10.00 8.95
C PHE A 19 -19.51 9.83 9.41
N ALA A 20 -19.20 8.72 10.06
CA ALA A 20 -17.82 8.32 10.28
C ALA A 20 -17.20 8.31 8.88
N GLN A 21 -16.34 9.27 8.61
CA GLN A 21 -15.46 9.24 7.46
C GLN A 21 -14.69 7.93 7.60
N THR A 22 -15.04 6.93 6.79
CA THR A 22 -14.37 5.63 6.82
C THR A 22 -12.93 5.88 6.40
N GLU A 23 -12.03 5.89 7.38
CA GLU A 23 -10.60 6.05 7.16
C GLU A 23 -10.14 4.94 6.21
N LEU A 24 -9.48 5.32 5.11
CA LEU A 24 -8.86 4.34 4.22
C LEU A 24 -7.73 3.61 4.96
N PRO A 25 -7.59 2.29 4.80
CA PRO A 25 -6.52 1.54 5.42
C PRO A 25 -5.16 1.93 4.84
N PHE A 26 -4.09 1.68 5.61
CA PHE A 26 -2.72 1.88 5.13
C PHE A 26 -2.31 0.73 4.21
N PHE A 27 -2.72 0.81 2.94
CA PHE A 27 -2.55 -0.25 1.93
C PHE A 27 -1.11 -0.72 1.76
N GLU A 28 -0.13 0.17 1.88
CA GLU A 28 1.28 -0.20 1.74
C GLU A 28 1.78 -1.08 2.89
N GLN A 29 1.24 -0.91 4.10
CA GLN A 29 1.52 -1.81 5.22
C GLN A 29 0.92 -3.19 4.97
N SER A 30 -0.34 -3.28 4.54
CA SER A 30 -0.99 -4.56 4.19
C SER A 30 -0.22 -5.30 3.09
N ALA A 31 0.17 -4.60 2.04
CA ALA A 31 0.95 -5.17 0.95
C ALA A 31 2.33 -5.67 1.43
N PHE A 32 3.02 -4.90 2.25
CA PHE A 32 4.29 -5.30 2.85
C PHE A 32 4.16 -6.54 3.74
N ASP A 33 3.15 -6.58 4.60
CA ASP A 33 2.88 -7.70 5.49
C ASP A 33 2.57 -8.98 4.72
N PHE A 34 1.74 -8.87 3.68
CA PHE A 34 1.43 -9.97 2.77
C PHE A 34 2.69 -10.51 2.09
N TYR A 35 3.54 -9.62 1.56
CA TYR A 35 4.80 -10.02 0.94
C TYR A 35 5.73 -10.76 1.92
N ALA A 36 5.89 -10.22 3.13
CA ALA A 36 6.77 -10.81 4.13
C ALA A 36 6.26 -12.17 4.64
N LYS A 37 4.95 -12.34 4.81
CA LYS A 37 4.36 -13.54 5.43
C LYS A 37 4.00 -14.64 4.43
N GLU A 38 3.46 -14.26 3.27
CA GLU A 38 2.93 -15.22 2.30
C GLU A 38 3.91 -15.41 1.13
N ILE A 39 4.29 -14.33 0.44
CA ILE A 39 5.14 -14.44 -0.76
C ILE A 39 6.53 -14.99 -0.42
N LEU A 40 7.20 -14.44 0.60
CA LEU A 40 8.56 -14.86 0.96
C LEU A 40 8.64 -16.21 1.67
N LYS A 41 7.52 -16.72 2.18
CA LYS A 41 7.45 -18.07 2.74
C LYS A 41 7.63 -19.12 1.65
N GLU A 42 7.04 -18.89 0.48
CA GLU A 42 7.19 -19.77 -0.69
C GLU A 42 8.47 -19.45 -1.49
N ASN A 43 8.89 -18.18 -1.50
CA ASN A 43 10.02 -17.69 -2.28
C ASN A 43 11.08 -17.04 -1.39
N PRO A 44 11.83 -17.82 -0.58
CA PRO A 44 12.78 -17.27 0.37
C PRO A 44 13.92 -16.54 -0.33
N VAL A 45 14.29 -15.39 0.23
CA VAL A 45 15.33 -14.51 -0.33
C VAL A 45 16.72 -15.11 -0.16
N LYS A 46 17.54 -15.05 -1.22
CA LYS A 46 18.94 -15.50 -1.17
C LYS A 46 19.86 -14.51 -0.45
N LYS A 47 19.49 -13.22 -0.45
CA LYS A 47 20.21 -12.12 0.19
C LYS A 47 19.21 -11.26 0.94
N ARG A 48 19.64 -10.71 2.08
CA ARG A 48 18.78 -9.83 2.88
C ARG A 48 18.36 -8.61 2.08
N ILE A 49 17.06 -8.35 2.04
CA ILE A 49 16.48 -7.18 1.38
C ILE A 49 16.57 -5.99 2.32
N SER A 50 17.10 -4.88 1.80
CA SER A 50 17.10 -3.61 2.51
C SER A 50 15.68 -3.02 2.51
N ILE A 51 15.19 -2.67 3.70
CA ILE A 51 13.92 -1.99 3.91
C ILE A 51 14.14 -0.74 4.75
N TYR A 52 13.18 0.17 4.76
CA TYR A 52 13.32 1.46 5.44
C TYR A 52 12.30 1.61 6.55
N LYS A 53 12.47 2.62 7.40
CA LYS A 53 11.55 2.86 8.52
C LYS A 53 10.32 3.65 8.07
N TYR A 54 10.54 4.63 7.20
CA TYR A 54 9.51 5.54 6.71
C TYR A 54 9.07 5.14 5.32
N TYR A 55 7.77 5.12 5.08
CA TYR A 55 7.17 4.80 3.78
C TYR A 55 7.77 5.62 2.63
N LEU A 56 8.00 6.92 2.84
CA LEU A 56 8.58 7.79 1.82
C LEU A 56 9.97 7.31 1.34
N ASP A 57 10.73 6.62 2.19
CA ASP A 57 12.01 6.01 1.79
C ASP A 57 11.82 4.71 0.96
N PHE A 58 10.65 4.07 1.04
CA PHE A 58 10.26 2.96 0.16
C PHE A 58 9.68 3.42 -1.17
N GLN A 59 9.22 4.66 -1.27
CA GLN A 59 8.41 5.07 -2.42
C GLN A 59 9.20 4.91 -3.73
N ASN A 60 8.66 4.08 -4.62
CA ASN A 60 9.19 3.93 -5.96
C ASN A 60 8.64 5.05 -6.85
N ASN A 61 9.52 5.96 -7.28
CA ASN A 61 9.15 6.99 -8.27
C ASN A 61 8.92 6.40 -9.67
N ASN A 62 9.38 5.17 -9.92
CA ASN A 62 9.05 4.44 -11.12
C ASN A 62 7.76 3.68 -10.87
N SER A 63 6.65 4.23 -11.33
CA SER A 63 5.35 3.57 -11.36
C SER A 63 5.37 2.45 -12.39
N TYR A 64 5.94 1.30 -12.00
CA TYR A 64 5.55 0.05 -12.63
C TYR A 64 4.07 -0.11 -12.36
N LEU A 65 3.28 -0.34 -13.40
CA LEU A 65 1.84 -0.52 -13.28
C LEU A 65 1.54 -2.02 -13.32
N PRO A 66 0.40 -2.46 -12.74
CA PRO A 66 -0.06 -3.83 -12.92
C PRO A 66 -0.01 -4.22 -14.40
N ASP A 67 0.69 -5.31 -14.72
CA ASP A 67 0.70 -5.86 -16.07
C ASP A 67 -0.68 -6.43 -16.38
N ASP A 68 -1.21 -6.09 -17.56
CA ASP A 68 -2.61 -6.20 -17.95
C ASP A 68 -3.16 -7.65 -17.91
N ASN A 69 -2.31 -8.67 -17.73
CA ASN A 69 -2.70 -10.08 -17.88
C ASN A 69 -2.35 -11.01 -16.70
N CYS A 70 -1.72 -10.53 -15.62
CA CYS A 70 -1.27 -11.45 -14.57
C CYS A 70 -2.25 -11.64 -13.40
N LEU A 71 -3.19 -10.73 -13.20
CA LEU A 71 -4.28 -10.86 -12.23
C LEU A 71 -5.45 -11.66 -12.81
N GLU A 72 -6.21 -12.36 -11.96
CA GLU A 72 -7.41 -13.09 -12.34
C GLU A 72 -8.45 -12.16 -12.99
N LYS A 73 -8.53 -10.93 -12.51
CA LYS A 73 -9.34 -9.84 -13.09
C LYS A 73 -8.43 -8.76 -13.67
N PRO A 74 -8.07 -8.86 -14.97
CA PRO A 74 -7.29 -7.85 -15.68
C PRO A 74 -7.72 -6.41 -15.38
N ILE A 75 -6.75 -5.55 -15.15
CA ILE A 75 -6.95 -4.11 -15.07
C ILE A 75 -5.93 -3.41 -15.94
N PHE A 76 -6.40 -2.46 -16.75
CA PHE A 76 -5.56 -1.77 -17.71
C PHE A 76 -5.05 -0.45 -17.13
N GLN A 77 -3.87 -0.01 -17.55
CA GLN A 77 -3.27 1.28 -17.13
C GLN A 77 -4.24 2.47 -17.20
N ASN A 78 -5.08 2.56 -18.24
CA ASN A 78 -6.02 3.66 -18.37
C ASN A 78 -7.19 3.60 -17.35
N GLN A 79 -7.40 2.46 -16.70
CA GLN A 79 -8.45 2.18 -15.73
C GLN A 79 -7.99 2.34 -14.28
N ILE A 80 -6.71 2.63 -14.04
CA ILE A 80 -6.18 2.93 -12.71
C ILE A 80 -5.86 4.42 -12.56
N MET A 81 -5.93 4.91 -11.33
CA MET A 81 -5.44 6.22 -10.91
C MET A 81 -4.82 6.12 -9.52
N GLU A 82 -3.88 7.00 -9.19
CA GLU A 82 -3.44 7.15 -7.79
C GLU A 82 -4.65 7.50 -6.92
N VAL A 83 -4.69 6.96 -5.70
CA VAL A 83 -5.64 7.42 -4.68
C VAL A 83 -5.43 8.91 -4.44
N ASP A 84 -6.51 9.66 -4.20
CA ASP A 84 -6.40 11.09 -3.96
C ASP A 84 -5.52 11.38 -2.73
N ARG A 85 -4.44 12.14 -2.93
CA ARG A 85 -3.43 12.42 -1.89
C ARG A 85 -3.98 13.26 -0.75
N VAL A 86 -5.01 14.08 -1.01
CA VAL A 86 -5.61 14.91 0.03
C VAL A 86 -6.50 14.05 0.91
N THR A 87 -7.26 13.13 0.33
CA THR A 87 -8.13 12.19 1.06
C THR A 87 -7.29 11.13 1.80
N TYR A 88 -6.37 10.47 1.11
CA TYR A 88 -5.47 9.47 1.70
C TYR A 88 -4.48 10.09 2.69
N GLY A 89 -4.07 11.31 2.41
CA GLY A 89 -3.21 12.10 3.26
C GLY A 89 -3.95 12.61 4.50
N GLN A 90 -5.10 13.27 4.39
CA GLN A 90 -5.76 13.86 5.56
C GLN A 90 -6.18 12.83 6.61
N ASP A 91 -6.50 11.59 6.21
CA ASP A 91 -6.84 10.52 7.14
C ASP A 91 -5.60 9.87 7.81
N ASN A 92 -4.38 10.16 7.31
CA ASN A 92 -3.11 9.58 7.80
C ASN A 92 -2.03 10.62 8.17
N ILE A 93 -2.25 11.93 7.91
CA ILE A 93 -1.36 13.08 8.16
C ILE A 93 -1.81 13.78 9.45
N ASP A 94 -1.81 13.07 10.58
CA ASP A 94 -1.87 13.74 11.89
C ASP A 94 -0.70 13.35 12.80
N SER A 95 0.40 12.88 12.22
CA SER A 95 1.57 12.46 12.99
C SER A 95 2.84 12.47 12.17
N ASP A 96 3.99 12.64 12.84
CA ASP A 96 5.35 12.43 12.33
C ASP A 96 5.64 10.97 11.84
N LYS A 97 4.62 10.22 11.38
CA LYS A 97 4.62 8.77 11.15
C LYS A 97 3.78 8.36 9.93
N PHE A 98 4.40 8.34 8.76
CA PHE A 98 4.19 7.23 7.81
C PHE A 98 5.26 6.17 8.08
N GLU A 99 5.29 5.68 9.32
CA GLU A 99 6.25 4.70 9.79
C GLU A 99 5.67 3.31 9.55
N MET A 100 6.41 2.47 8.82
CA MET A 100 6.02 1.07 8.64
C MET A 100 6.14 0.34 9.99
N ASP A 101 5.17 -0.49 10.33
CA ASP A 101 5.34 -1.43 11.45
C ASP A 101 6.25 -2.58 11.01
N LEU A 102 7.45 -2.59 11.57
CA LEU A 102 8.49 -3.59 11.33
C LEU A 102 8.77 -4.47 12.55
N SER A 103 7.87 -4.47 13.54
CA SER A 103 8.08 -5.16 14.82
C SER A 103 8.21 -6.66 14.68
N GLN A 104 7.48 -7.27 13.73
CA GLN A 104 7.43 -8.73 13.48
C GLN A 104 8.35 -9.20 12.34
N LEU A 105 9.32 -8.39 11.95
CA LEU A 105 10.19 -8.66 10.80
C LEU A 105 11.17 -9.83 11.01
N ASP A 106 11.25 -10.76 10.05
CA ASP A 106 12.34 -11.73 10.02
C ASP A 106 13.67 -11.07 9.62
N LYS A 107 14.54 -10.87 10.61
CA LYS A 107 15.89 -10.29 10.44
C LYS A 107 16.84 -11.16 9.61
N LYS A 108 16.48 -12.42 9.31
CA LYS A 108 17.21 -13.28 8.36
C LYS A 108 16.91 -12.93 6.91
N GLN A 109 15.69 -12.46 6.62
CA GLN A 109 15.24 -12.06 5.29
C GLN A 109 15.45 -10.57 5.03
N PHE A 110 15.40 -9.74 6.08
CA PHE A 110 15.39 -8.30 5.93
C PHE A 110 16.50 -7.58 6.72
N LYS A 111 16.84 -6.38 6.25
CA LYS A 111 17.75 -5.45 6.93
C LYS A 111 17.17 -4.05 6.92
N ILE A 112 16.85 -3.53 8.09
CA ILE A 112 16.36 -2.15 8.26
C ILE A 112 17.50 -1.15 8.03
N ARG A 113 17.24 -0.14 7.20
CA ARG A 113 18.13 0.98 6.89
C ARG A 113 17.45 2.30 7.27
N LYS A 114 18.26 3.31 7.59
CA LYS A 114 17.77 4.61 8.07
C LYS A 114 17.30 5.55 6.96
N ASN A 115 17.73 5.32 5.72
CA ASN A 115 17.42 6.18 4.57
C ASN A 115 17.39 5.37 3.27
N GLY A 116 16.61 5.80 2.28
CA GLY A 116 16.44 5.15 0.96
C GLY A 116 17.71 4.95 0.12
N ARG A 117 18.89 5.39 0.59
CA ARG A 117 20.20 5.30 -0.09
C ARG A 117 20.90 3.96 0.15
N GLY A 118 20.16 2.86 0.15
CA GLY A 118 20.69 1.50 0.34
C GLY A 118 21.22 0.85 -0.94
N SER A 119 22.18 -0.06 -0.78
CA SER A 119 22.63 -0.98 -1.84
C SER A 119 21.62 -2.11 -2.07
N TYR A 120 21.60 -2.67 -3.28
CA TYR A 120 20.77 -3.83 -3.63
C TYR A 120 21.10 -5.10 -2.79
N PRO A 121 20.12 -6.00 -2.57
CA PRO A 121 18.71 -5.84 -2.92
C PRO A 121 17.97 -4.89 -1.97
N LYS A 122 16.97 -4.19 -2.50
CA LYS A 122 16.12 -3.26 -1.74
C LYS A 122 14.66 -3.44 -2.11
N LEU A 123 13.77 -3.24 -1.14
CA LEU A 123 12.33 -3.23 -1.36
C LEU A 123 11.88 -1.79 -1.60
N LEU A 124 10.99 -1.61 -2.57
CA LEU A 124 10.29 -0.36 -2.81
C LEU A 124 8.78 -0.64 -2.94
N LEU A 125 7.95 0.32 -2.57
CA LEU A 125 6.49 0.25 -2.64
C LEU A 125 5.98 1.37 -3.54
N SER A 126 4.99 1.09 -4.37
CA SER A 126 4.28 2.15 -5.09
C SER A 126 3.33 2.89 -4.16
N TYR A 127 2.93 4.09 -4.59
CA TYR A 127 1.74 4.72 -4.04
C TYR A 127 0.50 3.88 -4.39
N PRO A 128 -0.53 3.82 -3.52
CA PRO A 128 -1.73 3.04 -3.79
C PRO A 128 -2.45 3.61 -5.00
N MET A 129 -2.93 2.70 -5.83
CA MET A 129 -3.76 2.99 -6.99
C MET A 129 -5.14 2.40 -6.77
N VAL A 130 -6.15 2.98 -7.41
CA VAL A 130 -7.54 2.55 -7.35
C VAL A 130 -8.12 2.43 -8.76
N SER A 131 -9.02 1.46 -8.96
CA SER A 131 -9.75 1.32 -10.22
C SER A 131 -10.77 2.46 -10.40
N LYS A 132 -10.76 3.07 -11.58
CA LYS A 132 -11.75 4.07 -12.01
C LYS A 132 -13.14 3.47 -12.23
N LYS A 133 -13.22 2.17 -12.52
CA LYS A 133 -14.47 1.46 -12.81
C LYS A 133 -15.06 0.79 -11.57
N GLU A 134 -14.19 0.31 -10.69
CA GLU A 134 -14.55 -0.46 -9.49
C GLU A 134 -13.80 0.14 -8.30
N PRO A 135 -14.30 1.24 -7.69
CA PRO A 135 -13.54 2.05 -6.72
C PRO A 135 -13.20 1.34 -5.40
N ASN A 136 -13.59 0.07 -5.26
CA ASN A 136 -13.27 -0.78 -4.11
C ASN A 136 -12.07 -1.71 -4.40
N ARG A 137 -11.44 -1.61 -5.58
CA ARG A 137 -10.25 -2.37 -5.97
C ARG A 137 -9.02 -1.48 -5.87
N PHE A 138 -8.15 -1.80 -4.94
CA PHE A 138 -6.91 -1.07 -4.65
C PHE A 138 -5.69 -1.89 -5.05
N PHE A 139 -4.62 -1.21 -5.45
CA PHE A 139 -3.42 -1.84 -5.97
C PHE A 139 -2.17 -1.21 -5.38
N VAL A 140 -1.26 -2.05 -4.89
CA VAL A 140 0.09 -1.65 -4.48
C VAL A 140 1.11 -2.58 -5.13
N ASN A 141 2.14 -2.00 -5.72
CA ASN A 141 3.23 -2.73 -6.33
C ASN A 141 4.44 -2.78 -5.40
N ILE A 142 4.96 -3.98 -5.19
CA ILE A 142 6.13 -4.25 -4.37
C ILE A 142 7.29 -4.58 -5.31
N SER A 143 8.29 -3.71 -5.35
CA SER A 143 9.46 -3.87 -6.21
C SER A 143 10.66 -4.36 -5.39
N GLU A 144 10.97 -5.65 -5.53
CA GLU A 144 12.20 -6.25 -5.02
C GLU A 144 13.31 -6.05 -6.04
N SER A 145 14.07 -4.96 -5.84
CA SER A 145 15.06 -4.49 -6.80
C SER A 145 16.44 -5.09 -6.53
N TYR A 146 17.10 -5.55 -7.59
CA TYR A 146 18.49 -5.97 -7.67
C TYR A 146 19.26 -5.06 -8.66
N ASP A 147 20.56 -5.33 -8.84
CA ASP A 147 21.43 -4.52 -9.71
C ASP A 147 20.94 -4.42 -11.16
N ARG A 148 20.38 -5.52 -11.70
CA ARG A 148 19.91 -5.59 -13.10
C ARG A 148 18.53 -6.22 -13.26
N LEU A 149 17.92 -6.65 -12.17
CA LEU A 149 16.65 -7.36 -12.15
C LEU A 149 15.74 -6.69 -11.15
N VAL A 150 14.49 -6.50 -11.49
CA VAL A 150 13.45 -6.08 -10.54
C VAL A 150 12.34 -7.11 -10.61
N ASN A 151 12.11 -7.80 -9.49
CA ASN A 151 10.89 -8.59 -9.32
C ASN A 151 9.80 -7.65 -8.84
N ILE A 152 8.63 -7.67 -9.48
CA ILE A 152 7.51 -6.83 -9.12
C ILE A 152 6.36 -7.73 -8.73
N TYR A 153 5.82 -7.49 -7.55
CA TYR A 153 4.63 -8.16 -7.06
C TYR A 153 3.48 -7.15 -7.09
N HIS A 154 2.47 -7.44 -7.90
CA HIS A 154 1.27 -6.64 -8.01
C HIS A 154 0.25 -7.20 -7.03
N VAL A 155 -0.13 -6.42 -6.02
CA VAL A 155 -1.05 -6.85 -4.97
C VAL A 155 -2.36 -6.11 -5.14
N GLU A 156 -3.45 -6.85 -5.37
CA GLU A 156 -4.82 -6.35 -5.40
C GLU A 156 -5.46 -6.52 -4.02
N MET A 157 -6.12 -5.48 -3.54
CA MET A 157 -6.79 -5.42 -2.24
C MET A 157 -8.21 -4.87 -2.36
N ASP A 158 -9.06 -5.23 -1.41
CA ASP A 158 -10.37 -4.62 -1.22
C ASP A 158 -10.28 -3.27 -0.48
N ASP A 159 -11.43 -2.64 -0.22
CA ASP A 159 -11.54 -1.37 0.51
C ASP A 159 -11.18 -1.46 2.00
N LYS A 160 -10.96 -2.67 2.53
CA LYS A 160 -10.49 -2.93 3.89
C LYS A 160 -8.99 -3.24 3.93
N GLY A 161 -8.33 -3.29 2.78
CA GLY A 161 -6.92 -3.64 2.66
C GLY A 161 -6.65 -5.14 2.82
N GLU A 162 -7.68 -5.98 2.64
CA GLU A 162 -7.53 -7.42 2.54
C GLU A 162 -7.06 -7.79 1.12
N VAL A 163 -6.01 -8.62 1.02
CA VAL A 163 -5.48 -9.05 -0.29
C VAL A 163 -6.44 -10.02 -0.94
N ILE A 164 -6.93 -9.67 -2.13
CA ILE A 164 -7.84 -10.49 -2.93
C ILE A 164 -7.06 -11.35 -3.92
N ASP A 165 -6.07 -10.75 -4.59
CA ASP A 165 -5.31 -11.41 -5.66
C ASP A 165 -3.89 -10.80 -5.72
N TRP A 166 -2.95 -11.55 -6.30
CA TRP A 166 -1.62 -11.04 -6.56
C TRP A 166 -0.93 -11.79 -7.69
N CYS A 167 -0.01 -11.10 -8.37
CA CYS A 167 0.84 -11.73 -9.35
C CYS A 167 2.26 -11.19 -9.32
N LYS A 168 3.18 -11.92 -9.97
CA LYS A 168 4.58 -11.58 -10.07
C LYS A 168 4.99 -11.37 -11.52
N THR A 169 5.65 -10.25 -11.79
CA THR A 169 6.34 -9.95 -13.05
C THR A 169 7.81 -9.65 -12.76
N TYR A 170 8.62 -9.54 -13.81
CA TYR A 170 10.01 -9.14 -13.67
C TYR A 170 10.48 -8.28 -14.84
N HIS A 171 11.40 -7.36 -14.54
CA HIS A 171 12.12 -6.57 -15.55
C HIS A 171 13.62 -6.79 -15.41
N GLU A 172 14.30 -7.03 -16.52
CA GLU A 172 15.74 -7.16 -16.58
C GLU A 172 16.34 -6.07 -17.48
N THR A 173 17.41 -5.43 -17.02
CA THR A 173 18.17 -4.45 -17.82
C THR A 173 19.34 -5.15 -18.51
N ILE A 174 19.28 -5.23 -19.85
CA ILE A 174 20.36 -5.76 -20.69
C ILE A 174 21.20 -4.59 -21.21
N ILE A 175 22.48 -4.55 -20.85
CA ILE A 175 23.44 -3.57 -21.40
C ILE A 175 24.16 -4.24 -22.57
N ILE A 176 23.83 -3.81 -23.79
CA ILE A 176 24.54 -4.21 -25.00
C ILE A 176 25.75 -3.26 -25.15
N ARG A 177 26.95 -3.83 -25.28
CA ARG A 177 28.20 -3.11 -25.55
C ARG A 177 28.58 -3.21 -27.01
#